data_AF-A0A4S4M2D9-F1
#
_entry.id   AF-A0A4S4M2D9-F1
#
_cell.length_a   1.000
_cell.length_b   1.000
_cell.length_c   1.000
_cell.angle_alpha   90.00
_cell.angle_beta   90.00
_cell.angle_gamma   90.00
#
_symmetry.space_group_name_H-M   'P 1'
#
loop_
_entity.id
_entity.type
_entity.pdbx_description
1 polymer ?
#
loop_
_entity_poly.entity_id
_entity_poly.type
_entity_poly.pdbx_seq_one_letter_code
_entity_poly.pdbx_strand_id
1 'polypeptide(L)'
;MFEMAVDYVRQNTDFEIVAGYLSPVSDQYKKPGLLSGAHRVNMCTLAAEETSSWLMVDPWEAFQSYQRTAVVLDHFDYEINTVLGGVQTPDGARRSVRVMLLAGSDLISTMSEPGVWTEADNDVSSTKVRLFLRRGLSVRYLIPAPVVAYIEENGLYLDEDKEKEGKGKGRDWERERERVGVSGKVAAPALA
;
A
#
# COMPACT_ATOMS: atom_id res chain seq x y z
N MET A 1 20.67 0.05 -10.55
CA MET A 1 19.78 -0.21 -9.40
C MET A 1 18.48 -0.88 -9.86
N PHE A 2 17.70 -0.26 -10.76
CA PHE A 2 16.47 -0.85 -11.30
C PHE A 2 16.70 -2.22 -11.97
N GLU A 3 17.68 -2.35 -12.87
CA GLU A 3 17.98 -3.65 -13.51
C GLU A 3 18.33 -4.76 -12.50
N MET A 4 19.11 -4.43 -11.46
CA MET A 4 19.42 -5.39 -10.40
C MET A 4 18.18 -5.79 -9.59
N ALA A 5 17.26 -4.84 -9.35
CA ALA A 5 16.00 -5.13 -8.69
C ALA A 5 15.09 -6.02 -9.56
N VAL A 6 15.08 -5.79 -10.88
CA VAL A 6 14.38 -6.64 -11.85
C VAL A 6 14.91 -8.05 -11.82
N ASP A 7 16.23 -8.23 -11.90
CA ASP A 7 16.86 -9.54 -11.84
C ASP A 7 16.56 -10.26 -10.53
N TYR A 8 16.60 -9.52 -9.41
CA TYR A 8 16.25 -10.07 -8.11
C TYR A 8 14.80 -10.56 -8.05
N VAL A 9 13.83 -9.71 -8.44
CA VAL A 9 12.40 -10.05 -8.40
C VAL A 9 12.11 -11.25 -9.31
N ARG A 10 12.69 -11.30 -10.50
CA ARG A 10 12.55 -12.41 -11.44
C ARG A 10 13.10 -13.74 -10.92
N GLN A 11 14.19 -13.71 -10.15
CA GLN A 11 14.86 -14.93 -9.67
C GLN A 11 14.33 -15.41 -8.31
N ASN A 12 13.79 -14.52 -7.49
CA ASN A 12 13.50 -14.82 -6.08
C ASN A 12 12.02 -14.70 -5.71
N THR A 13 11.15 -14.31 -6.65
CA THR A 13 9.73 -14.11 -6.38
C THR A 13 8.88 -14.55 -7.57
N ASP A 14 7.58 -14.75 -7.32
CA ASP A 14 6.58 -15.01 -8.36
C ASP A 14 5.94 -13.70 -8.89
N PHE A 15 6.57 -12.55 -8.64
CA PHE A 15 6.06 -11.26 -9.10
C PHE A 15 6.67 -10.87 -10.45
N GLU A 16 5.85 -10.19 -11.25
CA GLU A 16 6.27 -9.52 -12.47
C GLU A 16 6.40 -8.02 -12.21
N ILE A 17 7.51 -7.43 -12.66
CA ILE A 17 7.66 -5.97 -12.65
C ILE A 17 7.01 -5.43 -13.92
N VAL A 18 5.99 -4.60 -13.72
CA VAL A 18 5.21 -3.99 -14.81
C VAL A 18 5.74 -2.62 -15.18
N ALA A 19 6.25 -1.86 -14.20
CA ALA A 19 6.75 -0.50 -14.40
C ALA A 19 7.73 -0.11 -13.29
N GLY A 20 8.56 0.89 -13.57
CA GLY A 20 9.40 1.56 -12.58
C GLY A 20 9.22 3.08 -12.67
N TYR A 21 9.15 3.74 -11.52
CA TYR A 21 8.97 5.20 -11.45
C TYR A 21 10.13 5.85 -10.71
N LEU A 22 10.65 6.92 -11.29
CA LEU A 22 11.52 7.87 -10.63
C LEU A 22 10.65 9.02 -10.11
N SER A 23 10.71 9.28 -8.79
CA SER A 23 10.04 10.40 -8.14
C SER A 23 11.09 11.37 -7.58
N PRO A 24 11.39 12.49 -8.27
CA PRO A 24 12.33 13.47 -7.75
C PRO A 24 11.74 14.21 -6.54
N VAL A 25 12.52 14.28 -5.45
CA VAL A 25 12.10 14.92 -4.19
C VAL A 25 11.70 16.40 -4.37
N SER A 26 10.85 16.94 -3.51
CA SER A 26 10.53 18.38 -3.46
C SER A 26 11.77 19.25 -3.17
N ASP A 27 11.81 20.45 -3.75
CA ASP A 27 12.82 21.47 -3.43
C ASP A 27 12.77 21.91 -1.95
N GLN A 28 11.63 21.70 -1.29
CA GLN A 28 11.44 21.97 0.14
C GLN A 28 12.17 20.98 1.06
N TYR A 29 12.79 19.93 0.51
CA TYR A 29 13.71 19.07 1.28
C TYR A 29 14.93 19.85 1.81
N LYS A 30 15.25 21.00 1.20
CA LYS A 30 16.31 21.94 1.66
C LYS A 30 17.70 21.30 1.82
N LYS A 31 17.98 20.21 1.10
CA LYS A 31 19.33 19.63 1.05
C LYS A 31 20.31 20.66 0.45
N PRO A 32 21.46 20.94 1.09
CA PRO A 32 22.45 21.84 0.54
C PRO A 32 22.88 21.42 -0.86
N GLY A 33 22.86 22.36 -1.82
CA GLY A 33 23.23 22.12 -3.21
C GLY A 33 22.18 21.40 -4.06
N LEU A 34 20.95 21.22 -3.56
CA LEU A 34 19.86 20.63 -4.34
C LEU A 34 19.44 21.56 -5.49
N LEU A 35 19.56 21.08 -6.72
CA LEU A 35 19.04 21.76 -7.91
C LEU A 35 17.50 21.78 -7.91
N SER A 36 16.91 22.75 -8.62
CA SER A 36 15.46 22.87 -8.71
C SER A 36 14.79 21.59 -9.23
N GLY A 37 13.56 21.36 -8.77
CA GLY A 37 12.76 20.19 -9.11
C GLY A 37 12.56 20.08 -10.61
N ALA A 38 12.31 21.20 -11.28
CA ALA A 38 12.16 21.27 -12.73
C ALA A 38 13.38 20.71 -13.48
N HIS A 39 14.60 21.08 -13.08
CA HIS A 39 15.81 20.54 -13.72
C HIS A 39 15.99 19.06 -13.44
N ARG A 40 15.73 18.61 -12.21
CA ARG A 40 15.86 17.19 -11.84
C ARG A 40 14.85 16.32 -12.56
N VAL A 41 13.58 16.73 -12.63
CA VAL A 41 12.53 16.05 -13.42
C VAL A 41 12.96 15.95 -14.88
N ASN A 42 13.43 17.04 -15.48
CA ASN A 42 13.86 17.03 -16.89
C ASN A 42 15.05 16.08 -17.13
N MET A 43 16.07 16.12 -16.28
CA MET A 43 17.22 15.21 -16.39
C MET A 43 16.79 13.74 -16.23
N CYS A 44 15.93 13.44 -15.26
CA CYS A 44 15.37 12.09 -15.09
C CYS A 44 14.55 11.65 -16.30
N THR A 45 13.79 12.57 -16.91
CA THR A 45 12.93 12.26 -18.06
C THR A 45 13.79 11.87 -19.26
N LEU A 46 14.79 12.70 -19.58
CA LEU A 46 15.76 12.40 -20.66
C LEU A 46 16.47 11.06 -20.42
N ALA A 47 16.90 10.79 -19.18
CA ALA A 47 17.56 9.54 -18.84
C ALA A 47 16.63 8.33 -18.98
N ALA A 48 15.37 8.44 -18.54
CA ALA A 48 14.39 7.36 -18.66
C ALA A 48 14.06 7.07 -20.13
N GLU A 49 13.82 8.11 -20.93
CA GLU A 49 13.49 8.00 -22.36
C GLU A 49 14.63 7.38 -23.19
N GLU A 50 15.89 7.69 -22.86
CA GLU A 50 17.04 7.18 -23.61
C GLU A 50 17.39 5.73 -23.24
N THR A 51 17.14 5.33 -21.98
CA THR A 51 17.71 4.08 -21.44
C THR A 51 16.70 2.96 -21.22
N SER A 52 15.39 3.24 -21.19
CA SER A 52 14.41 2.23 -20.80
C SER A 52 13.03 2.42 -21.41
N SER A 53 12.39 1.30 -21.77
CA SER A 53 11.00 1.24 -22.21
C SER A 53 10.00 1.12 -21.06
N TRP A 54 10.47 0.88 -19.82
CA TRP A 54 9.61 0.55 -18.67
C TRP A 54 9.79 1.50 -17.49
N LEU A 55 10.81 2.37 -17.53
CA LEU A 55 11.03 3.40 -16.53
C LEU A 55 10.33 4.70 -16.95
N MET A 56 9.67 5.32 -15.99
CA MET A 56 8.97 6.60 -16.14
C MET A 56 9.38 7.57 -15.04
N VAL A 57 9.09 8.84 -15.23
CA VAL A 57 9.27 9.87 -14.21
C VAL A 57 7.91 10.39 -13.78
N ASP A 58 7.67 10.38 -12.48
CA ASP A 58 6.51 11.05 -11.89
C ASP A 58 6.95 12.37 -11.26
N PRO A 59 6.47 13.52 -11.77
CA PRO A 59 6.87 14.83 -11.25
C PRO A 59 6.11 15.24 -9.99
N TRP A 60 5.11 14.48 -9.54
CA TRP A 60 4.17 14.93 -8.51
C TRP A 60 4.88 15.40 -7.24
N GLU A 61 5.77 14.59 -6.68
CA GLU A 61 6.51 14.89 -5.45
C GLU A 61 7.35 16.17 -5.57
N ALA A 62 7.98 16.39 -6.73
CA ALA A 62 8.89 17.50 -6.97
C ALA A 62 8.20 18.86 -6.83
N PHE A 63 6.90 18.92 -7.14
CA PHE A 63 6.10 20.15 -7.15
C PHE A 63 5.16 20.28 -5.96
N GLN A 64 5.17 19.33 -5.02
CA GLN A 64 4.48 19.47 -3.74
C GLN A 64 5.33 20.21 -2.71
N SER A 65 4.71 20.60 -1.59
CA SER A 65 5.45 20.78 -0.34
C SER A 65 6.12 19.47 0.07
N TYR A 66 7.18 19.54 0.89
CA TYR A 66 7.93 18.34 1.27
C TYR A 66 6.98 17.25 1.80
N GLN A 67 6.99 16.10 1.12
CA GLN A 67 6.22 14.92 1.47
C GLN A 67 7.13 13.85 2.05
N ARG A 68 6.57 13.03 2.95
CA ARG A 68 7.23 11.81 3.40
C ARG A 68 7.09 10.74 2.32
N THR A 69 8.10 9.89 2.16
CA THR A 69 8.10 8.80 1.16
C THR A 69 6.86 7.91 1.25
N ALA A 70 6.35 7.64 2.47
CA ALA A 70 5.11 6.87 2.63
C ALA A 70 3.90 7.52 1.93
N VAL A 71 3.77 8.85 1.99
CA VAL A 71 2.68 9.59 1.32
C VAL A 71 2.84 9.52 -0.20
N VAL A 72 4.08 9.56 -0.68
CA VAL A 72 4.37 9.39 -2.12
C VAL A 72 3.97 7.98 -2.58
N LEU A 73 4.28 6.94 -1.81
CA LEU A 73 3.88 5.56 -2.12
C LEU A 73 2.35 5.38 -2.08
N ASP A 74 1.67 5.96 -1.09
CA ASP A 74 0.20 5.97 -1.00
C ASP A 74 -0.43 6.70 -2.21
N HIS A 75 0.20 7.79 -2.69
CA HIS A 75 -0.22 8.49 -3.90
C HIS A 75 -0.13 7.58 -5.13
N PHE A 76 0.99 6.89 -5.34
CA PHE A 76 1.12 5.93 -6.44
C PHE A 76 0.08 4.81 -6.37
N ASP A 77 -0.16 4.25 -5.18
CA ASP A 77 -1.17 3.19 -5.01
C ASP A 77 -2.56 3.70 -5.36
N TYR A 78 -2.94 4.90 -4.88
CA TYR A 78 -4.21 5.52 -5.20
C TYR A 78 -4.38 5.78 -6.71
N GLU A 79 -3.39 6.42 -7.35
CA GLU A 79 -3.47 6.73 -8.78
C GLU A 79 -3.54 5.45 -9.62
N ILE A 80 -2.70 4.45 -9.35
CA ILE A 80 -2.65 3.25 -10.18
C ILE A 80 -3.84 2.33 -9.89
N ASN A 81 -4.13 2.03 -8.63
CA ASN A 81 -5.13 1.02 -8.28
C ASN A 81 -6.55 1.59 -8.19
N THR A 82 -6.71 2.86 -7.82
CA THR A 82 -8.04 3.47 -7.64
C THR A 82 -8.46 4.30 -8.86
N VAL A 83 -7.61 5.23 -9.32
CA VAL A 83 -7.96 6.12 -10.45
C VAL A 83 -7.88 5.37 -11.77
N LEU A 84 -6.79 4.65 -12.02
CA LEU A 84 -6.62 3.83 -13.23
C LEU A 84 -7.26 2.44 -13.09
N GLY A 85 -7.67 2.01 -11.90
CA GLY A 85 -8.31 0.70 -11.71
C GLY A 85 -7.35 -0.48 -11.93
N GLY A 86 -6.05 -0.29 -11.73
CA GLY A 86 -5.00 -1.29 -11.90
C GLY A 86 -4.41 -1.34 -13.32
N VAL A 87 -3.51 -2.30 -13.53
CA VAL A 87 -2.86 -2.52 -14.83
C VAL A 87 -3.63 -3.52 -15.68
N GLN A 88 -3.63 -3.30 -16.99
CA GLN A 88 -4.24 -4.24 -17.93
C GLN A 88 -3.26 -5.39 -18.22
N THR A 89 -3.71 -6.62 -18.03
CA THR A 89 -2.94 -7.82 -18.31
C THR A 89 -3.15 -8.30 -19.75
N PRO A 90 -2.27 -9.16 -20.30
CA PRO A 90 -2.37 -9.62 -21.70
C PRO A 90 -3.69 -10.33 -22.03
N ASP A 91 -4.37 -10.87 -21.03
CA ASP A 91 -5.70 -11.49 -21.12
C ASP A 91 -6.87 -10.47 -21.13
N GLY A 92 -6.56 -9.17 -21.07
CA GLY A 92 -7.52 -8.07 -21.08
C GLY A 92 -8.10 -7.71 -19.72
N ALA A 93 -7.81 -8.48 -18.66
CA ALA A 93 -8.28 -8.18 -17.31
C ALA A 93 -7.52 -6.98 -16.70
N ARG A 94 -8.12 -6.34 -15.69
CA ARG A 94 -7.47 -5.32 -14.86
C ARG A 94 -7.07 -5.94 -13.53
N ARG A 95 -5.81 -5.76 -13.11
CA ARG A 95 -5.30 -6.27 -11.83
C ARG A 95 -4.67 -5.14 -11.02
N SER A 96 -4.93 -5.13 -9.72
CA SER A 96 -4.24 -4.23 -8.81
C SER A 96 -2.76 -4.58 -8.72
N VAL A 97 -1.89 -3.58 -8.72
CA VAL A 97 -0.45 -3.76 -8.55
C VAL A 97 -0.02 -3.51 -7.10
N ARG A 98 1.17 -4.00 -6.75
CA ARG A 98 1.81 -3.66 -5.47
C ARG A 98 2.89 -2.63 -5.73
N VAL A 99 2.77 -1.47 -5.10
CA VAL A 99 3.81 -0.43 -5.14
C VAL A 99 4.90 -0.79 -4.12
N MET A 100 6.16 -0.76 -4.54
CA MET A 100 7.31 -1.08 -3.71
C MET A 100 8.36 0.03 -3.79
N LEU A 101 8.97 0.36 -2.64
CA LEU A 101 10.08 1.30 -2.59
C LEU A 101 11.39 0.60 -2.99
N LEU A 102 12.04 1.10 -4.03
CA LEU A 102 13.40 0.71 -4.37
C LEU A 102 14.39 1.67 -3.69
N ALA A 103 15.22 1.13 -2.80
CA ALA A 103 16.16 1.90 -2.01
C ALA A 103 17.55 1.24 -1.98
N GLY A 104 18.59 2.07 -1.94
CA GLY A 104 19.95 1.61 -1.65
C GLY A 104 20.16 1.36 -0.16
N SER A 105 21.27 0.68 0.18
CA SER A 105 21.67 0.40 1.57
C SER A 105 21.81 1.65 2.42
N ASP A 106 22.22 2.78 1.83
CA ASP A 106 22.43 4.03 2.55
C ASP A 106 21.11 4.56 3.10
N LEU A 107 20.03 4.50 2.31
CA LEU A 107 18.70 4.91 2.76
C LEU A 107 18.18 3.98 3.87
N ILE A 108 18.37 2.67 3.70
CA ILE A 108 17.96 1.68 4.70
C ILE A 108 18.74 1.87 6.02
N SER A 109 20.03 2.23 5.94
CA SER A 109 20.85 2.52 7.11
C SER A 109 20.35 3.76 7.87
N THR A 110 19.92 4.80 7.13
CA THR A 110 19.31 5.99 7.75
C THR A 110 17.94 5.74 8.39
N MET A 111 17.25 4.63 8.05
CA MET A 111 16.03 4.22 8.78
C MET A 111 16.32 3.79 10.22
N SER A 112 17.57 3.46 10.54
CA SER A 112 18.00 3.11 11.90
C SER A 112 18.50 4.33 12.69
N GLU A 113 18.59 5.52 12.06
CA GLU A 113 19.06 6.74 12.72
C GLU A 113 17.91 7.45 13.48
N PRO A 114 18.02 7.61 14.81
CA PRO A 114 17.01 8.30 15.60
C PRO A 114 16.81 9.74 15.12
N GLY A 115 15.57 10.11 14.78
CA GLY A 115 15.20 11.47 14.39
C GLY A 115 15.23 11.77 12.89
N VAL A 116 15.70 10.85 12.04
CA VAL A 116 15.55 10.92 10.57
C VAL A 116 14.15 10.48 10.15
N TRP A 117 13.56 9.57 10.92
CA TRP A 117 12.19 9.10 10.81
C TRP A 117 11.47 9.41 12.12
N THR A 118 10.22 9.85 12.05
CA THR A 118 9.46 10.14 13.28
C THR A 118 9.26 8.83 14.07
N GLU A 119 9.06 8.89 15.39
CA GLU A 119 8.66 7.69 16.14
C GLU A 119 7.41 7.04 15.55
N ALA A 120 6.55 7.79 14.84
CA ALA A 120 5.39 7.30 14.08
C ALA A 120 5.74 6.63 12.72
N ASP A 121 6.94 6.83 12.21
CA ASP A 121 7.48 6.13 11.02
C ASP A 121 8.32 4.90 11.44
N ASN A 122 8.96 4.95 12.62
CA ASN A 122 9.49 3.76 13.32
C ASN A 122 8.37 2.92 13.97
N ASP A 123 7.22 3.52 14.22
CA ASP A 123 5.96 2.81 14.43
C ASP A 123 5.44 2.36 13.07
N VAL A 124 6.03 1.25 12.61
CA VAL A 124 5.21 0.16 12.12
C VAL A 124 4.32 -0.27 13.29
N SER A 125 3.36 0.58 13.66
CA SER A 125 2.52 0.35 14.83
C SER A 125 1.79 -0.96 14.55
N SER A 126 1.65 -1.80 15.58
CA SER A 126 0.98 -3.08 15.42
C SER A 126 -0.40 -2.90 14.78
N THR A 127 -1.04 -1.74 14.95
CA THR A 127 -2.30 -1.36 14.28
C THR A 127 -2.19 -1.28 12.76
N LYS A 128 -1.12 -0.68 12.21
CA LYS A 128 -0.92 -0.56 10.76
C LYS A 128 -0.49 -1.89 10.12
N VAL A 129 0.35 -2.66 10.82
CA VAL A 129 0.69 -4.05 10.43
C VAL A 129 -0.56 -4.91 10.38
N ARG A 130 -1.37 -4.87 11.45
CA ARG A 130 -2.65 -5.59 11.51
C ARG A 130 -3.60 -5.17 10.41
N LEU A 131 -3.69 -3.87 10.10
CA LEU A 131 -4.52 -3.36 9.02
C LEU A 131 -4.09 -3.92 7.66
N PHE A 132 -2.78 -3.93 7.38
CA PHE A 132 -2.24 -4.45 6.12
C PHE A 132 -2.45 -5.95 6.00
N LEU A 133 -2.18 -6.72 7.06
CA LEU A 133 -2.44 -8.15 7.12
C LEU A 133 -3.92 -8.47 6.88
N ARG A 134 -4.85 -7.76 7.52
CA ARG A 134 -6.31 -7.93 7.33
C ARG A 134 -6.77 -7.63 5.91
N ARG A 135 -6.11 -6.68 5.23
CA ARG A 135 -6.41 -6.30 3.85
C ARG A 135 -5.70 -7.18 2.81
N GLY A 136 -4.97 -8.22 3.24
CA GLY A 136 -4.18 -9.07 2.34
C GLY A 136 -2.98 -8.36 1.71
N LEU A 137 -2.57 -7.22 2.28
CA LEU A 137 -1.40 -6.45 1.83
C LEU A 137 -0.13 -7.02 2.45
N SER A 138 0.95 -7.01 1.68
CA SER A 138 2.25 -7.49 2.15
C SER A 138 2.84 -6.55 3.17
N VAL A 139 3.28 -7.11 4.32
CA VAL A 139 4.06 -6.40 5.33
C VAL A 139 5.55 -6.77 5.31
N ARG A 140 5.97 -7.53 4.29
CA ARG A 140 7.40 -7.82 4.06
C ARG A 140 8.18 -6.51 3.97
N TYR A 141 9.35 -6.49 4.59
CA TYR A 141 10.23 -5.31 4.70
C TYR A 141 9.76 -4.19 5.64
N LEU A 142 8.55 -4.27 6.20
CA LEU A 142 8.11 -3.40 7.31
C LEU A 142 8.49 -3.98 8.68
N ILE A 143 8.52 -5.30 8.79
CA ILE A 143 8.91 -6.04 10.00
C ILE A 143 9.90 -7.16 9.63
N PRO A 144 10.74 -7.64 10.58
CA PRO A 144 11.77 -8.63 10.30
C PRO A 144 11.21 -9.90 9.64
N ALA A 145 11.94 -10.44 8.65
CA ALA A 145 11.50 -11.62 7.89
C ALA A 145 11.09 -12.83 8.74
N PRO A 146 11.77 -13.18 9.86
CA PRO A 146 11.32 -14.25 10.75
C PRO A 146 9.93 -13.99 11.37
N VAL A 147 9.59 -12.73 11.63
CA VAL A 147 8.29 -12.33 12.19
C VAL A 147 7.20 -12.46 11.13
N VAL A 148 7.48 -12.10 9.88
CA VAL A 148 6.53 -12.29 8.76
C VAL A 148 6.25 -13.77 8.54
N ALA A 149 7.31 -14.61 8.49
CA ALA A 149 7.16 -16.05 8.34
C ALA A 149 6.30 -16.65 9.46
N TYR A 150 6.55 -16.23 10.71
CA TYR A 150 5.76 -16.66 11.86
C TYR A 150 4.27 -16.24 11.75
N ILE A 151 3.98 -15.02 11.30
CA ILE A 151 2.60 -14.53 11.11
C ILE A 151 1.87 -15.33 10.00
N GLU A 152 2.55 -15.58 8.88
CA GLU A 152 2.02 -16.34 7.75
C GLU A 152 1.76 -17.81 8.12
N GLU A 153 2.71 -18.47 8.80
CA GLU A 153 2.59 -19.87 9.27
C GLU A 153 1.45 -20.07 10.27
N ASN A 154 1.22 -19.10 11.16
CA ASN A 154 0.22 -19.19 12.22
C ASN A 154 -1.11 -18.51 11.86
N GLY A 155 -1.24 -17.97 10.64
CA GLY A 155 -2.46 -17.30 10.17
C GLY A 155 -2.89 -16.10 11.03
N LEU A 156 -1.94 -15.40 11.65
CA LEU A 156 -2.26 -14.35 12.61
C LEU A 156 -2.83 -13.11 11.89
N TYR A 157 -3.86 -12.51 12.49
CA TYR A 157 -4.50 -11.27 12.01
C TYR A 157 -5.29 -11.38 10.69
N LEU A 158 -5.53 -12.60 10.18
CA LEU A 158 -6.32 -12.85 8.98
C LEU A 158 -7.83 -12.99 9.25
N ASP A 159 -8.23 -13.22 10.51
CA ASP A 159 -9.61 -13.51 10.88
C ASP A 159 -10.13 -12.58 12.00
N GLU A 160 -10.84 -11.52 11.64
CA GLU A 160 -11.78 -10.84 12.56
C GLU A 160 -13.15 -10.52 11.94
N ASP A 161 -13.34 -10.75 10.63
CA ASP A 161 -14.61 -10.45 9.96
C ASP A 161 -15.55 -11.67 9.85
N LYS A 162 -15.07 -12.89 10.15
CA LYS A 162 -15.94 -14.09 10.14
C LYS A 162 -16.72 -14.35 11.43
N GLU A 163 -16.32 -13.74 12.56
CA GLU A 163 -17.09 -13.88 13.82
C GLU A 163 -18.24 -12.88 13.94
N LYS A 164 -18.24 -11.79 13.15
CA LYS A 164 -19.32 -10.78 13.18
C LYS A 164 -20.54 -11.12 12.32
N GLU A 165 -20.45 -12.10 11.43
CA GLU A 165 -21.63 -12.64 10.73
C GLU A 165 -22.34 -13.76 11.52
N GLY A 166 -21.76 -14.26 12.63
CA GLY A 166 -22.23 -15.47 13.30
C GLY A 166 -22.93 -15.31 14.66
N LYS A 167 -22.76 -14.21 15.40
CA LYS A 167 -23.32 -14.08 16.77
C LYS A 167 -23.80 -12.68 17.09
N GLY A 168 -25.11 -12.53 17.30
CA GLY A 168 -25.63 -11.48 18.17
C GLY A 168 -26.72 -10.56 17.63
N LYS A 169 -27.44 -10.95 16.57
CA LYS A 169 -28.77 -10.37 16.27
C LYS A 169 -29.74 -10.84 17.35
N GLY A 170 -29.80 -10.12 18.49
CA GLY A 170 -30.62 -10.57 19.61
C GLY A 170 -30.51 -9.72 20.86
N ARG A 171 -30.97 -8.46 20.79
CA ARG A 171 -31.81 -7.82 21.81
C ARG A 171 -32.22 -6.43 21.32
N ASP A 172 -33.45 -6.06 21.64
CA ASP A 172 -34.07 -4.74 21.41
C ASP A 172 -34.82 -4.50 20.09
N TRP A 173 -35.66 -5.45 19.65
CA TRP A 173 -36.76 -5.16 18.71
C TRP A 173 -38.14 -5.16 19.40
N GLU A 174 -38.24 -5.71 20.62
CA GLU A 174 -39.51 -5.90 21.33
C GLU A 174 -40.00 -4.60 21.99
N ARG A 175 -39.06 -3.74 22.41
CA ARG A 175 -39.33 -2.42 22.99
C ARG A 175 -39.82 -1.39 21.96
N GLU A 176 -39.55 -1.64 20.68
CA GLU A 176 -39.95 -0.77 19.57
C GLU A 176 -41.30 -1.19 18.95
N ARG A 177 -41.70 -2.46 19.05
CA ARG A 177 -43.02 -2.94 18.59
C ARG A 177 -44.18 -2.47 19.46
N GLU A 178 -44.00 -2.30 20.77
CA GLU A 178 -45.03 -1.70 21.65
C GLU A 178 -45.27 -0.21 21.34
N ARG A 179 -44.31 0.46 20.70
CA ARG A 179 -44.39 1.90 20.39
C ARG A 179 -45.16 2.21 19.10
N VAL A 180 -45.30 1.25 18.18
CA VAL A 180 -45.80 1.51 16.81
C VAL A 180 -47.15 0.84 16.52
N GLY A 181 -47.73 0.07 17.44
CA GLY A 181 -49.16 -0.27 17.38
C GLY A 181 -49.63 -0.93 16.07
N VAL A 182 -48.83 -1.82 15.46
CA VAL A 182 -49.23 -2.55 14.25
C VAL A 182 -49.62 -3.98 14.60
N SER A 183 -50.92 -4.22 14.62
CA SER A 183 -51.56 -5.54 14.68
C SER A 183 -51.49 -6.22 13.30
N GLY A 184 -50.92 -7.42 13.22
CA GLY A 184 -50.96 -8.23 11.99
C GLY A 184 -50.17 -9.54 12.12
N LYS A 185 -50.88 -10.67 12.06
CA LYS A 185 -50.37 -12.04 12.27
C LYS A 185 -49.45 -12.51 11.13
N VAL A 186 -48.35 -13.16 11.49
CA VAL A 186 -47.42 -13.85 10.58
C VAL A 186 -47.91 -15.28 10.36
N ALA A 187 -47.98 -15.73 9.10
CA ALA A 187 -47.98 -17.14 8.74
C ALA A 187 -46.73 -17.39 7.89
N ALA A 188 -45.84 -18.25 8.38
CA ALA A 188 -44.70 -18.78 7.64
C ALA A 188 -45.04 -20.17 7.07
N PRO A 189 -44.44 -20.56 5.93
CA PRO A 189 -44.00 -21.93 5.76
C PRO A 189 -42.49 -21.93 5.45
N ALA A 190 -41.68 -22.55 6.30
CA ALA A 190 -41.33 -23.97 6.32
C ALA A 190 -40.22 -24.29 5.31
N LEU A 191 -39.02 -24.46 5.86
CA LEU A 191 -37.82 -24.97 5.21
C LEU A 191 -38.03 -26.40 4.70
N ALA A 192 -37.61 -26.64 3.46
CA ALA A 192 -37.04 -27.90 2.98
C ALA A 192 -35.98 -27.55 1.94
#